data_AF-A0A166AN04-F1
#
_entry.id   AF-A0A166AN04-F1
#
_cell.length_a   1.000
_cell.length_b   1.000
_cell.length_c   1.000
_cell.angle_alpha   90.00
_cell.angle_beta   90.00
_cell.angle_gamma   90.00
#
_symmetry.space_group_name_H-M   'P 1'
#
loop_
_entity.id
_entity.type
_entity.pdbx_description
1 polymer ?
#
loop_
_entity_poly.entity_id
_entity_poly.type
_entity_poly.pdbx_seq_one_letter_code
_entity_poly.pdbx_strand_id
1 'polypeptide(L)'
;MKEKKKQNEKSNLHNFVSNLTEKEWVKDFKKEKRIVIVLDNAKIHRATLTKKVAKILNIKLVFLEKYSSDINPIERVWYSVKHKLSTKYIENDTYLKELFKHYFYIYTTKNS
;
A
#
# COMPACT_ATOMS: atom_id res chain seq x y z
N MET A 1 -17.69 15.53 23.36
CA MET A 1 -17.50 15.77 21.90
C MET A 1 -16.65 14.71 21.20
N LYS A 2 -15.51 14.26 21.77
CA LYS A 2 -14.63 13.23 21.18
C LYS A 2 -15.26 11.83 21.06
N GLU A 3 -16.09 11.42 22.02
CA GLU A 3 -16.71 10.09 22.04
C GLU A 3 -17.80 9.90 20.99
N LYS A 4 -18.71 10.87 20.83
CA LYS A 4 -19.74 10.86 19.78
C LYS A 4 -19.13 10.76 18.37
N LYS A 5 -18.01 11.45 18.12
CA LYS A 5 -17.29 11.39 16.83
C LYS A 5 -16.69 10.00 16.57
N LYS A 6 -16.08 9.39 17.60
CA LYS A 6 -15.50 8.04 17.53
C LYS A 6 -16.57 6.95 17.34
N GLN A 7 -17.73 7.10 17.97
CA GLN A 7 -18.88 6.21 17.79
C GLN A 7 -19.41 6.27 16.34
N ASN A 8 -19.52 7.48 15.79
CA ASN A 8 -20.02 7.71 14.43
C ASN A 8 -19.05 7.15 13.37
N GLU A 9 -17.74 7.32 13.55
CA GLU A 9 -16.71 6.71 12.69
C GLU A 9 -16.77 5.18 12.70
N LYS A 10 -17.03 4.58 13.87
CA LYS A 10 -17.16 3.11 14.00
C LYS A 10 -18.41 2.58 13.29
N SER A 11 -19.52 3.32 13.35
CA SER A 11 -20.76 3.01 12.63
C SER A 11 -20.55 3.08 11.10
N ASN A 12 -19.92 4.16 10.62
CA ASN A 12 -19.61 4.34 9.20
C ASN A 12 -18.69 3.23 8.67
N LEU A 13 -17.68 2.84 9.45
CA LEU A 13 -16.78 1.75 9.11
C LEU A 13 -17.51 0.41 9.01
N HIS A 14 -18.43 0.15 9.94
CA HIS A 14 -19.23 -1.07 9.92
C HIS A 14 -20.08 -1.12 8.65
N ASN A 15 -20.81 -0.04 8.35
CA ASN A 15 -21.66 0.06 7.16
C ASN A 15 -20.86 -0.10 5.87
N PHE A 16 -19.69 0.53 5.76
CA PHE A 16 -18.83 0.36 4.59
C PHE A 16 -18.41 -1.10 4.37
N VAL A 17 -17.96 -1.78 5.43
CA VAL A 17 -17.50 -3.18 5.35
C VAL A 17 -18.67 -4.12 5.02
N SER A 18 -19.85 -3.90 5.60
CA SER A 18 -21.06 -4.68 5.28
C SER A 18 -21.45 -4.50 3.81
N ASN A 19 -21.57 -3.25 3.35
CA ASN A 19 -21.89 -2.92 1.96
C ASN A 19 -20.90 -3.54 0.97
N LEU A 20 -19.62 -3.62 1.35
CA LEU A 20 -18.60 -4.24 0.52
C LEU A 20 -18.77 -5.76 0.51
N THR A 21 -19.06 -6.39 1.66
CA THR A 21 -19.16 -7.86 1.80
C THR A 21 -20.38 -8.43 1.07
N GLU A 22 -21.46 -7.66 0.95
CA GLU A 22 -22.70 -8.05 0.27
C GLU A 22 -22.59 -8.03 -1.26
N LYS A 23 -21.49 -7.51 -1.82
CA LYS A 23 -21.29 -7.48 -3.26
C LYS A 23 -21.07 -8.89 -3.82
N GLU A 24 -21.76 -9.20 -4.90
CA GLU A 24 -21.76 -10.52 -5.51
C GLU A 24 -20.35 -10.99 -5.89
N TRP A 25 -19.55 -10.09 -6.48
CA TRP A 25 -18.17 -10.32 -6.92
C TRP A 25 -17.18 -10.63 -5.78
N VAL A 26 -17.53 -10.40 -4.51
CA VAL A 26 -16.67 -10.76 -3.37
C VAL A 26 -16.44 -12.26 -3.29
N LYS A 27 -17.42 -13.06 -3.72
CA LYS A 27 -17.33 -14.52 -3.71
C LYS A 27 -16.24 -15.03 -4.64
N ASP A 28 -15.95 -14.28 -5.71
CA ASP A 28 -15.00 -14.71 -6.73
C ASP A 28 -13.55 -14.57 -6.26
N PHE A 29 -13.21 -13.58 -5.42
CA PHE A 29 -11.84 -13.50 -4.88
C PHE A 29 -11.44 -14.71 -4.05
N LYS A 30 -12.39 -15.42 -3.43
CA LYS A 30 -12.08 -16.65 -2.68
C LYS A 30 -11.61 -17.78 -3.61
N LYS A 31 -12.01 -17.75 -4.88
CA LYS A 31 -11.61 -18.71 -5.91
C LYS A 31 -10.28 -18.32 -6.57
N GLU A 32 -9.98 -17.03 -6.59
CA GLU A 32 -8.74 -16.49 -7.13
C GLU A 32 -7.50 -16.89 -6.31
N LYS A 33 -6.35 -16.85 -6.99
CA LYS A 33 -5.05 -17.03 -6.33
C LYS A 33 -4.86 -15.92 -5.29
N ARG A 34 -4.60 -16.33 -4.05
CA ARG A 34 -4.36 -15.40 -2.94
C ARG A 34 -3.15 -14.50 -3.25
N ILE A 35 -3.37 -13.19 -3.18
CA ILE A 35 -2.31 -12.19 -3.25
C ILE A 35 -1.69 -12.03 -1.87
N VAL A 36 -0.35 -12.02 -1.80
CA VAL A 36 0.40 -11.73 -0.57
C VAL A 36 1.09 -10.39 -0.74
N ILE A 37 0.80 -9.44 0.15
CA ILE A 37 1.44 -8.12 0.17
C ILE A 37 2.33 -8.04 1.41
N VAL A 38 3.61 -7.82 1.17
CA VAL A 38 4.61 -7.54 2.22
C VAL A 38 4.63 -6.03 2.45
N LEU A 39 4.41 -5.60 3.68
CA LEU A 39 4.30 -4.20 4.07
C LEU A 39 5.25 -3.86 5.21
N ASP A 40 5.69 -2.60 5.24
CA ASP A 40 6.37 -2.05 6.39
C ASP A 40 5.42 -1.85 7.59
N ASN A 41 5.94 -1.29 8.67
CA ASN A 41 5.19 -1.08 9.90
C ASN A 41 4.46 0.26 10.00
N ALA A 42 4.21 0.95 8.88
CA ALA A 42 3.46 2.20 8.88
C ALA A 42 2.06 2.02 9.51
N LYS A 43 1.66 3.00 10.34
CA LYS A 43 0.39 2.93 11.11
C LYS A 43 -0.84 2.75 10.21
N ILE A 44 -0.81 3.34 9.00
CA ILE A 44 -1.89 3.25 8.01
C ILE A 44 -2.15 1.82 7.52
N HIS A 45 -1.09 0.99 7.38
CA HIS A 45 -1.24 -0.40 6.95
C HIS A 45 -1.84 -1.29 8.04
N ARG A 46 -1.69 -0.90 9.30
CA ARG A 46 -2.23 -1.62 10.46
C ARG A 46 -3.66 -1.24 10.81
N ALA A 47 -4.24 -0.24 10.14
CA ALA A 47 -5.60 0.19 10.37
C ALA A 47 -6.60 -0.97 10.23
N THR A 48 -7.61 -1.00 11.10
CA THR A 48 -8.62 -2.06 11.13
C THR A 48 -9.36 -2.17 9.80
N LEU A 49 -9.65 -1.04 9.15
CA LEU A 49 -10.28 -1.00 7.83
C LEU A 49 -9.44 -1.73 6.78
N THR A 50 -8.14 -1.41 6.70
CA THR A 50 -7.19 -2.04 5.77
C THR A 50 -7.18 -3.56 5.92
N LYS A 51 -7.11 -4.06 7.17
CA LYS A 51 -7.11 -5.51 7.45
C LYS A 51 -8.44 -6.18 7.05
N LYS A 52 -9.58 -5.52 7.29
CA LYS A 52 -10.91 -6.05 6.92
C LYS A 52 -11.07 -6.12 5.41
N VAL A 53 -10.70 -5.06 4.70
CA VAL A 53 -10.77 -5.01 3.23
C VAL A 53 -9.84 -6.03 2.60
N ALA A 54 -8.58 -6.15 3.08
CA ALA A 54 -7.65 -7.16 2.59
C ALA A 54 -8.23 -8.58 2.71
N LYS A 55 -8.89 -8.90 3.83
CA LYS A 55 -9.55 -10.20 4.02
C LYS A 55 -10.69 -10.45 3.01
N ILE A 56 -11.51 -9.42 2.73
CA ILE A 56 -12.61 -9.50 1.75
C ILE A 56 -12.06 -9.78 0.35
N LEU A 57 -10.95 -9.14 -0.01
CA LEU A 57 -10.31 -9.26 -1.32
C LEU A 57 -9.40 -10.50 -1.47
N ASN A 58 -9.42 -11.44 -0.51
CA ASN A 58 -8.48 -12.58 -0.44
C ASN A 58 -7.00 -12.18 -0.51
N ILE A 59 -6.64 -11.07 0.14
CA ILE A 59 -5.27 -10.56 0.26
C ILE A 59 -4.73 -10.90 1.65
N LYS A 60 -3.54 -11.50 1.69
CA LYS A 60 -2.77 -11.70 2.92
C LYS A 60 -1.78 -10.57 3.10
N LEU A 61 -1.92 -9.83 4.19
CA LEU A 61 -0.92 -8.85 4.62
C LEU A 61 0.14 -9.53 5.49
N VAL A 62 1.40 -9.36 5.13
CA VAL A 62 2.58 -9.76 5.91
C VAL A 62 3.31 -8.49 6.30
N PHE A 63 3.48 -8.27 7.60
CA PHE A 63 4.18 -7.10 8.10
C PHE A 63 5.61 -7.48 8.43
N LEU A 64 6.56 -6.70 7.94
CA LEU A 64 7.97 -6.86 8.28
C LEU A 64 8.20 -6.58 9.77
N GLU A 65 9.27 -7.14 10.33
CA GLU A 65 9.66 -6.82 11.71
C GLU A 65 10.12 -5.37 11.84
N LYS A 66 10.27 -4.91 13.09
CA LYS A 66 10.71 -3.54 13.35
C LYS A 66 12.17 -3.41 12.92
N TYR A 67 12.52 -2.28 12.28
CA TYR A 67 13.87 -1.98 11.77
C TYR A 67 14.35 -2.87 10.62
N SER A 68 13.47 -3.67 10.03
CA SER A 68 13.80 -4.51 8.88
C SER A 68 13.59 -3.77 7.54
N SER A 69 14.11 -2.55 7.43
CA SER A 69 14.10 -1.81 6.16
C SER A 69 14.89 -2.55 5.08
N ASP A 70 15.95 -3.24 5.47
CA ASP A 70 16.90 -3.87 4.55
C ASP A 70 16.31 -5.09 3.83
N ILE A 71 15.24 -5.67 4.38
CA ILE A 71 14.50 -6.80 3.77
C ILE A 71 13.31 -6.35 2.92
N ASN A 72 13.01 -5.05 2.85
CA ASN A 72 11.95 -4.53 2.01
C ASN A 72 12.50 -4.31 0.57
N PRO A 73 12.11 -5.12 -0.44
CA PRO A 73 12.74 -5.08 -1.76
C PRO A 73 12.61 -3.72 -2.47
N ILE A 74 11.56 -2.95 -2.15
CA ILE A 74 11.33 -1.63 -2.74
C ILE A 74 12.37 -0.59 -2.29
N GLU A 75 13.01 -0.77 -1.12
CA GLU A 75 13.99 0.19 -0.59
C GLU A 75 15.22 0.31 -1.50
N ARG A 76 15.63 -0.78 -2.15
CA ARG A 76 16.73 -0.77 -3.12
C ARG A 76 16.39 0.07 -4.36
N VAL A 77 15.15 -0.03 -4.83
CA VAL A 77 14.65 0.79 -5.94
C VAL A 77 14.60 2.26 -5.51
N TRP A 78 14.04 2.55 -4.33
CA TRP A 78 14.00 3.90 -3.78
C TRP A 78 15.38 4.52 -3.62
N TYR A 79 16.35 3.77 -3.11
CA TYR A 79 17.73 4.22 -2.99
C TYR A 79 18.31 4.62 -4.36
N SER A 80 18.14 3.74 -5.35
CA SER A 80 18.66 3.93 -6.71
C SER A 80 18.02 5.15 -7.40
N VAL A 81 16.69 5.28 -7.29
CA VAL A 81 15.96 6.43 -7.86
C VAL A 81 16.35 7.73 -7.16
N LYS A 82 16.36 7.78 -5.81
CA LYS A 82 16.76 8.98 -5.05
C LYS A 82 18.18 9.41 -5.39
N HIS A 83 19.11 8.47 -5.51
CA HIS A 83 20.48 8.76 -5.90
C HIS A 83 20.54 9.45 -7.26
N LYS A 84 19.80 8.97 -8.26
CA LYS A 84 19.75 9.62 -9.59
C LYS A 84 19.05 10.96 -9.59
N LEU A 85 17.98 11.13 -8.81
CA LEU A 85 17.29 12.40 -8.70
C LEU A 85 18.13 13.46 -7.98
N SER A 86 18.95 13.07 -7.01
CA SER A 86 19.79 13.99 -6.23
C SER A 86 20.83 14.74 -7.07
N THR A 87 21.18 14.22 -8.25
CA THR A 87 22.14 14.84 -9.17
C THR A 87 21.46 15.71 -10.25
N LYS A 88 20.15 15.97 -10.14
CA LYS A 88 19.38 16.69 -11.14
C LYS A 88 18.83 17.99 -10.56
N TYR A 89 18.84 19.05 -11.37
CA TYR A 89 18.06 20.24 -11.07
C TYR A 89 16.58 19.95 -11.37
N ILE A 90 15.72 20.12 -10.38
CA ILE A 90 14.29 19.84 -10.48
C ILE A 90 13.55 21.16 -10.51
N GLU A 91 12.99 21.50 -11.67
CA GLU A 91 12.31 22.77 -11.89
C GLU A 91 10.88 22.78 -11.34
N ASN A 92 10.17 21.66 -11.47
CA ASN A 92 8.77 21.54 -11.03
C ASN A 92 8.39 20.09 -10.73
N ASP A 93 7.22 19.92 -10.10
CA ASP A 93 6.68 18.62 -9.72
C ASP A 93 6.39 17.70 -10.92
N THR A 94 5.96 18.25 -12.04
CA THR A 94 5.74 17.47 -13.28
C THR A 94 7.04 16.85 -13.76
N TYR A 95 8.12 17.62 -13.81
CA TYR A 95 9.43 17.14 -14.20
C TYR A 95 9.98 16.10 -13.22
N LEU A 96 9.77 16.32 -11.91
CA LEU A 96 10.13 15.33 -10.89
C LEU A 96 9.40 13.99 -11.12
N LYS A 97 8.09 14.03 -11.37
CA LYS A 97 7.28 12.83 -11.61
C LYS A 97 7.73 12.06 -12.84
N GLU A 98 8.03 12.76 -13.94
CA GLU A 98 8.53 12.14 -15.17
C GLU A 98 9.90 11.49 -14.96
N LEU A 99 10.84 12.19 -14.29
CA LEU A 99 12.15 11.63 -13.96
C LEU A 99 12.04 10.45 -12.99
N PHE A 100 11.18 10.56 -11.98
CA PHE A 100 10.93 9.48 -11.04
C PHE A 100 10.42 8.24 -11.78
N LYS A 101 9.41 8.40 -12.63
CA LYS A 101 8.83 7.32 -13.44
C LYS A 101 9.90 6.67 -14.33
N HIS A 102 10.70 7.47 -15.03
CA HIS A 102 11.79 6.99 -15.86
C HIS A 102 12.79 6.12 -15.08
N TYR A 103 13.32 6.62 -13.96
CA TYR A 103 14.29 5.85 -13.16
C TYR A 103 13.64 4.66 -12.46
N PHE A 104 12.40 4.79 -11.99
CA PHE A 104 11.67 3.69 -11.38
C PHE A 104 11.55 2.51 -12.34
N TYR A 105 11.15 2.75 -13.59
CA TYR A 105 11.08 1.68 -14.59
C TYR A 105 12.45 1.08 -14.88
N ILE A 106 13.50 1.89 -15.05
CA ILE A 106 14.87 1.38 -15.25
C ILE A 106 15.29 0.41 -14.13
N TYR A 107 15.00 0.72 -12.87
CA TYR A 107 15.43 -0.08 -11.72
C TYR A 107 14.49 -1.23 -11.37
N THR A 108 13.30 -1.28 -11.97
CA THR A 108 12.34 -2.38 -11.75
C THR A 108 12.29 -3.38 -12.89
N THR A 109 12.62 -2.98 -14.13
CA THR A 109 12.57 -3.86 -15.30
C THR A 109 13.90 -4.49 -15.67
N LYS A 110 15.04 -3.96 -15.22
CA LYS A 110 16.38 -4.47 -15.59
C LYS A 110 16.81 -5.79 -14.96
N ASN A 111 15.97 -6.42 -14.11
CA ASN A 111 16.32 -7.65 -13.38
C ASN A 111 15.42 -8.85 -13.76
N SER A 112 14.78 -8.83 -14.93
CA SER A 112 13.97 -9.93 -15.48
C SER A 112 14.55 -10.47 -16.77
#